data_AF-A0A2D8CSN4-F1
#
_entry.id   AF-A0A2D8CSN4-F1
#
_cell.length_a   1.000
_cell.length_b   1.000
_cell.length_c   1.000
_cell.angle_alpha   90.00
_cell.angle_beta   90.00
_cell.angle_gamma   90.00
#
_symmetry.space_group_name_H-M   'P 1'
#
loop_
_entity.id
_entity.type
_entity.pdbx_description
1 polymer ?
#
loop_
_entity_poly.entity_id
_entity_poly.type
_entity_poly.pdbx_seq_one_letter_code
_entity_poly.pdbx_strand_id
1 'polypeptide(L)'
;MGKKSFVSIAENYFKRYPHLDLFCSKSPHNGLEIIIVIPIYNEENVVSTLESLFRQSDAIHFSIEIIAIINHSISDDPFIKDHNNQTFTLLSEFAELNNSESICLIPFLVGDLAHKHAGVGWGRKIGMDLALKRFLQLNKNGL
;
A
#
# COMPACT_ATOMS: atom_id res chain seq x y z
N MET A 1 -6.37 -33.90 5.59
CA MET A 1 -6.09 -32.90 4.53
C MET A 1 -4.89 -32.08 4.98
N GLY A 2 -3.78 -32.09 4.23
CA GLY A 2 -2.61 -31.27 4.57
C GLY A 2 -2.92 -29.77 4.45
N LYS A 3 -2.40 -28.95 5.36
CA LYS A 3 -2.48 -27.49 5.24
C LYS A 3 -1.81 -27.06 3.93
N LYS A 4 -2.50 -26.30 3.09
CA LYS A 4 -1.91 -25.71 1.88
C LYS A 4 -0.83 -24.71 2.31
N SER A 5 0.27 -24.65 1.54
CA SER A 5 1.30 -23.62 1.76
C SER A 5 0.73 -22.22 1.52
N PHE A 6 1.33 -21.21 2.15
CA PHE A 6 1.00 -19.81 1.92
C PHE A 6 1.03 -19.44 0.43
N VAL A 7 2.11 -19.82 -0.26
CA VAL A 7 2.26 -19.58 -1.71
C VAL A 7 1.09 -20.15 -2.50
N SER A 8 0.72 -21.41 -2.22
CA SER A 8 -0.40 -22.05 -2.92
C SER A 8 -1.73 -21.31 -2.66
N ILE A 9 -1.95 -20.81 -1.45
CA ILE A 9 -3.16 -20.06 -1.12
C ILE A 9 -3.20 -18.73 -1.88
N ALA A 10 -2.09 -17.98 -1.86
CA ALA A 10 -2.00 -16.67 -2.49
C ALA A 10 -2.06 -16.77 -4.03
N GLU A 11 -1.36 -17.72 -4.65
CA GLU A 11 -1.48 -17.97 -6.10
C GLU A 11 -2.91 -18.35 -6.51
N ASN A 12 -3.60 -19.17 -5.70
CA ASN A 12 -4.99 -19.53 -5.96
C ASN A 12 -5.94 -18.32 -5.81
N TYR A 13 -5.64 -17.39 -4.90
CA TYR A 13 -6.38 -16.14 -4.78
C TYR A 13 -6.26 -15.30 -6.07
N PHE A 14 -5.04 -15.08 -6.57
CA PHE A 14 -4.83 -14.28 -7.80
C PHE A 14 -5.37 -14.94 -9.07
N LYS A 15 -5.53 -16.27 -9.10
CA LYS A 15 -6.24 -16.98 -10.18
C LYS A 15 -7.76 -16.73 -10.17
N ARG A 16 -8.33 -16.43 -9.01
CA ARG A 16 -9.79 -16.30 -8.82
C ARG A 16 -10.28 -14.86 -8.86
N TYR A 17 -9.47 -13.92 -8.36
CA TYR A 17 -9.88 -12.55 -8.20
C TYR A 17 -9.08 -11.63 -9.13
N PRO A 18 -9.77 -10.75 -9.89
CA PRO A 18 -9.08 -9.76 -10.71
C PRO A 18 -8.32 -8.81 -9.79
N HIS A 19 -7.14 -8.36 -10.21
CA HIS A 19 -6.28 -7.49 -9.43
C HIS A 19 -5.57 -6.49 -10.34
N LEU A 20 -5.09 -5.40 -9.75
CA LEU A 20 -4.28 -4.43 -10.47
C LEU A 20 -2.80 -4.82 -10.36
N ASP A 21 -2.11 -4.71 -11.48
CA ASP A 21 -0.65 -4.87 -11.56
C ASP A 21 0.01 -3.51 -11.39
N LEU A 22 0.09 -3.06 -10.14
CA LEU A 22 0.87 -1.89 -9.79
C LEU A 22 2.32 -2.32 -9.59
N PHE A 23 3.23 -1.65 -10.30
CA PHE A 23 4.65 -1.93 -10.25
C PHE A 23 5.29 -1.23 -9.05
N CYS A 24 6.03 -1.99 -8.24
CA CYS A 24 6.90 -1.45 -7.20
C CYS A 24 8.35 -1.71 -7.62
N SER A 25 9.15 -0.66 -7.77
CA SER A 25 10.53 -0.75 -8.26
C SER A 25 11.50 -1.39 -7.28
N LYS A 26 11.21 -1.30 -5.97
CA LYS A 26 12.05 -1.87 -4.91
C LYS A 26 11.52 -3.22 -4.48
N SER A 27 12.38 -4.24 -4.41
CA SER A 27 12.03 -5.50 -3.75
C SER A 27 11.77 -5.28 -2.25
N PRO A 28 10.86 -6.05 -1.61
CA PRO A 28 10.64 -5.97 -0.18
C PRO A 28 11.89 -6.42 0.59
N HIS A 29 12.13 -5.82 1.75
CA HIS A 29 13.24 -6.19 2.62
C HIS A 29 13.07 -7.64 3.14
N ASN A 30 14.15 -8.41 3.27
CA ASN A 30 14.07 -9.81 3.72
C ASN A 30 13.49 -9.94 5.15
N GLY A 31 13.72 -8.92 5.98
CA GLY A 31 13.17 -8.81 7.33
C GLY A 31 11.76 -8.23 7.40
N LEU A 32 11.04 -8.09 6.27
CA LEU A 32 9.68 -7.56 6.27
C LEU A 32 8.74 -8.51 7.01
N GLU A 33 8.08 -8.01 8.05
CA GLU A 33 7.12 -8.78 8.85
C GLU A 33 5.72 -8.21 8.80
N ILE A 34 5.59 -6.88 8.70
CA ILE A 34 4.31 -6.17 8.77
C ILE A 34 4.17 -5.25 7.55
N ILE A 35 2.98 -5.27 6.96
CA ILE A 35 2.57 -4.29 5.94
C ILE A 35 1.33 -3.56 6.45
N ILE A 36 1.42 -2.24 6.53
CA ILE A 36 0.32 -1.35 6.90
C ILE A 36 -0.28 -0.79 5.62
N VAL A 37 -1.57 -1.04 5.38
CA VAL A 37 -2.29 -0.51 4.23
C VAL A 37 -3.10 0.71 4.65
N ILE A 38 -2.81 1.88 4.06
CA ILE A 38 -3.51 3.14 4.33
C ILE A 38 -4.26 3.56 3.05
N PRO A 39 -5.58 3.32 2.97
CA PRO A 39 -6.40 3.87 1.89
C PRO A 39 -6.62 5.38 2.10
N ILE A 40 -6.47 6.18 1.05
CA ILE A 40 -6.57 7.63 1.09
C ILE A 40 -7.52 8.10 -0.01
N TYR A 41 -8.52 8.87 0.39
CA TYR A 41 -9.49 9.48 -0.52
C TYR A 41 -9.83 10.88 -0.02
N ASN A 42 -9.25 11.92 -0.64
CA ASN A 42 -9.50 13.32 -0.28
C ASN A 42 -9.27 13.63 1.22
N GLU A 43 -8.21 13.09 1.80
CA GLU A 43 -7.89 13.24 3.24
C GLU A 43 -6.95 14.42 3.47
N GLU A 44 -7.26 15.29 4.42
CA GLU A 44 -6.47 16.50 4.68
C GLU A 44 -5.21 16.26 5.52
N ASN A 45 -5.15 15.17 6.31
CA ASN A 45 -4.13 15.02 7.36
C ASN A 45 -3.44 13.64 7.40
N VAL A 46 -3.04 13.12 6.24
CA VAL A 46 -2.31 11.85 6.16
C VAL A 46 -0.90 11.93 6.76
N VAL A 47 -0.23 13.08 6.66
CA VAL A 47 1.19 13.23 7.04
C VAL A 47 1.39 13.03 8.54
N SER A 48 0.55 13.61 9.39
CA SER A 48 0.68 13.44 10.85
C SER A 48 0.55 11.98 11.29
N THR A 49 -0.28 11.19 10.60
CA THR A 49 -0.40 9.74 10.82
C THR A 49 0.91 9.04 10.48
N LEU A 50 1.53 9.38 9.36
CA LEU A 50 2.80 8.81 8.93
C LEU A 50 3.94 9.21 9.86
N GLU A 51 4.04 10.47 10.27
CA GLU A 51 5.02 10.93 11.26
C GLU A 51 4.90 10.18 12.59
N SER A 52 3.68 9.85 13.02
CA SER A 52 3.46 9.02 14.21
C SER A 52 4.02 7.60 14.04
N LEU A 53 3.85 6.99 12.87
CA LEU A 53 4.35 5.65 12.57
C LEU A 53 5.88 5.65 12.45
N PHE A 54 6.45 6.61 11.71
CA PHE A 54 7.90 6.72 11.51
C PHE A 54 8.66 7.03 12.81
N ARG A 55 8.04 7.74 13.77
CA ARG A 55 8.64 7.95 15.10
C ARG A 55 8.91 6.66 15.89
N GLN A 56 8.28 5.55 15.52
CA GLN A 56 8.48 4.25 16.17
C GLN A 56 9.56 3.40 15.48
N SER A 57 10.20 3.90 14.41
CA SER A 57 11.15 3.14 13.57
C SER A 57 12.28 2.49 14.35
N ASP A 58 12.78 3.16 15.39
CA ASP A 58 13.97 2.76 16.13
C ASP A 58 13.69 1.63 17.14
N ALA A 59 12.41 1.46 17.52
CA ALA A 59 11.98 0.42 18.46
C ALA A 59 11.66 -0.91 17.76
N ILE A 60 11.75 -0.99 16.42
CA ILE A 60 11.31 -2.14 15.63
C ILE A 60 12.55 -2.94 15.18
N HIS A 61 12.54 -4.24 15.48
CA HIS A 61 13.63 -5.18 15.13
C HIS A 61 13.42 -5.91 13.79
N PHE A 62 12.40 -5.50 13.03
CA PHE A 62 12.03 -6.03 11.73
C PHE A 62 11.69 -4.88 10.78
N SER A 63 11.46 -5.19 9.50
CA SER A 63 11.09 -4.19 8.51
C SER A 63 9.57 -4.08 8.39
N ILE A 64 9.08 -2.85 8.24
CA ILE A 64 7.68 -2.51 8.00
C ILE A 64 7.56 -1.78 6.67
N GLU A 65 6.56 -2.13 5.88
CA GLU A 65 6.15 -1.33 4.74
C GLU A 65 4.79 -0.70 4.97
N ILE A 66 4.67 0.58 4.62
CA ILE A 66 3.41 1.30 4.61
C ILE A 66 3.03 1.49 3.14
N ILE A 67 1.94 0.86 2.72
CA ILE A 67 1.39 0.99 1.38
C ILE A 67 0.24 2.00 1.44
N ALA A 68 0.48 3.21 0.94
CA ALA A 68 -0.51 4.27 0.88
C ALA A 68 -1.19 4.26 -0.49
N ILE A 69 -2.50 3.99 -0.53
CA ILE A 69 -3.27 3.94 -1.78
C ILE A 69 -4.13 5.19 -1.88
N ILE A 70 -3.70 6.14 -2.69
CA ILE A 70 -4.46 7.32 -3.06
C ILE A 70 -5.29 6.95 -4.28
N ASN A 71 -6.62 7.10 -4.22
CA ASN A 71 -7.48 6.80 -5.36
C ASN A 71 -8.56 7.85 -5.60
N HIS A 72 -9.00 7.94 -6.85
CA HIS A 72 -10.15 8.73 -7.27
C HIS A 72 -10.85 8.07 -8.47
N SER A 73 -12.14 8.39 -8.65
CA SER A 73 -12.91 7.98 -9.82
C SER A 73 -12.74 8.96 -10.98
N ILE A 74 -13.07 8.49 -12.18
CA ILE A 74 -13.16 9.36 -13.36
C ILE A 74 -14.22 10.47 -13.20
N SER A 75 -15.25 10.21 -12.39
CA SER A 75 -16.38 11.10 -12.12
C SER A 75 -16.22 12.00 -10.90
N ASP A 76 -15.13 11.85 -10.15
CA ASP A 76 -14.88 12.69 -8.97
C ASP A 76 -14.63 14.14 -9.40
N ASP A 77 -14.95 15.05 -8.48
CA ASP A 77 -14.74 16.47 -8.67
C ASP A 77 -13.27 16.76 -9.02
N PRO A 78 -12.98 17.64 -10.00
CA PRO A 78 -11.61 18.04 -10.32
C PRO A 78 -10.78 18.47 -9.10
N PHE A 79 -11.41 19.08 -8.09
CA PHE A 79 -10.77 19.42 -6.82
C PHE A 79 -10.25 18.19 -6.08
N ILE A 80 -11.04 17.10 -6.02
CA ILE A 80 -10.62 15.84 -5.38
C ILE A 80 -9.44 15.23 -6.12
N LYS A 81 -9.45 15.28 -7.45
CA LYS A 81 -8.35 14.77 -8.27
C LYS A 81 -7.08 15.58 -8.04
N ASP A 82 -7.19 16.91 -8.04
CA ASP A 82 -6.06 17.80 -7.78
C ASP A 82 -5.49 17.59 -6.37
N HIS A 83 -6.36 17.55 -5.35
CA HIS A 83 -5.95 17.31 -3.97
C HIS A 83 -5.25 15.95 -3.82
N ASN A 84 -5.79 14.87 -4.40
CA ASN A 84 -5.16 13.56 -4.38
C ASN A 84 -3.79 13.53 -5.10
N ASN A 85 -3.62 14.27 -6.20
CA ASN A 85 -2.32 14.41 -6.86
C ASN A 85 -1.32 15.13 -5.95
N GLN A 86 -1.75 16.21 -5.30
CA GLN A 86 -0.93 16.93 -4.32
C GLN A 86 -0.54 16.02 -3.14
N THR A 87 -1.49 15.24 -2.61
CA THR A 87 -1.22 14.24 -1.57
C THR A 87 -0.19 13.21 -2.06
N PHE A 88 -0.31 12.70 -3.28
CA PHE A 88 0.65 11.73 -3.83
C PHE A 88 2.06 12.33 -3.93
N THR A 89 2.20 13.56 -4.41
CA THR A 89 3.49 14.27 -4.47
C THR A 89 4.08 14.43 -3.08
N LEU A 90 3.29 14.94 -2.13
CA LEU A 90 3.70 15.13 -0.73
C LEU A 90 4.18 13.82 -0.08
N LEU A 91 3.45 12.72 -0.31
CA LEU A 91 3.84 11.41 0.22
C LEU A 91 5.07 10.82 -0.45
N SER A 92 5.28 11.12 -1.73
CA SER A 92 6.47 10.69 -2.45
C SER A 92 7.71 11.41 -1.92
N GLU A 93 7.62 12.73 -1.71
CA GLU A 93 8.68 13.52 -1.07
C GLU A 93 8.95 13.05 0.37
N PHE A 94 7.90 12.79 1.15
CA PHE A 94 8.04 12.24 2.50
C PHE A 94 8.77 10.90 2.47
N ALA A 95 8.43 10.00 1.55
CA ALA A 95 9.06 8.70 1.39
C ALA A 95 10.54 8.82 1.00
N GLU A 96 10.89 9.75 0.11
CA GLU A 96 12.29 9.99 -0.27
C GLU A 96 13.15 10.46 0.91
N LEU A 97 12.59 11.30 1.78
CA LEU A 97 13.31 11.88 2.92
C LEU A 97 13.42 10.95 4.13
N ASN A 98 12.40 10.12 4.38
CA ASN A 98 12.26 9.41 5.65
C ASN A 98 12.42 7.89 5.56
N ASN A 99 12.36 7.29 4.35
CA ASN A 99 12.46 5.85 4.23
C ASN A 99 13.81 5.31 4.69
N SER A 100 13.76 4.18 5.41
CA SER A 100 14.92 3.45 5.91
C SER A 100 14.74 1.95 5.68
N GLU A 101 15.67 1.14 6.18
CA GLU A 101 15.53 -0.33 6.14
C GLU A 101 14.45 -0.84 7.11
N SER A 102 14.21 -0.13 8.23
CA SER A 102 13.22 -0.54 9.25
C SER A 102 11.80 -0.13 8.90
N ILE A 103 11.61 0.99 8.21
CA ILE A 103 10.28 1.46 7.80
C ILE A 103 10.33 2.14 6.42
N CYS A 104 9.41 1.76 5.55
CA CYS A 104 9.35 2.28 4.18
C CYS A 104 7.91 2.62 3.77
N LEU A 105 7.67 3.86 3.38
CA LEU A 105 6.44 4.33 2.76
C LEU A 105 6.51 4.12 1.23
N ILE A 106 5.44 3.55 0.69
CA ILE A 106 5.26 3.27 -0.74
C ILE A 106 3.91 3.86 -1.17
N PRO A 107 3.87 5.11 -1.65
CA PRO A 107 2.64 5.71 -2.14
C PRO A 107 2.30 5.20 -3.55
N PHE A 108 1.02 5.01 -3.80
CA PHE A 108 0.47 4.72 -5.13
C PHE A 108 -0.71 5.64 -5.42
N LEU A 109 -0.66 6.33 -6.56
CA LEU A 109 -1.82 7.02 -7.11
C LEU A 109 -2.53 6.11 -8.12
N VAL A 110 -3.77 5.75 -7.81
CA VAL A 110 -4.65 4.95 -8.68
C VAL A 110 -5.82 5.82 -9.11
N GLY A 111 -5.61 6.55 -10.21
CA GLY A 111 -6.63 7.41 -10.81
C GLY A 111 -7.60 6.67 -11.73
N ASP A 112 -8.60 7.41 -12.21
CA ASP A 112 -9.56 7.01 -13.25
C ASP A 112 -10.27 5.67 -13.02
N LEU A 113 -10.49 5.32 -11.75
CA LEU A 113 -11.31 4.15 -11.41
C LEU A 113 -12.75 4.38 -11.87
N ALA A 114 -13.44 3.32 -12.31
CA ALA A 114 -14.86 3.40 -12.59
C ALA A 114 -15.61 3.92 -11.34
N HIS A 115 -16.70 4.67 -11.49
CA HIS A 115 -17.43 5.31 -10.38
C HIS A 115 -17.74 4.36 -9.20
N LYS A 116 -18.04 3.09 -9.48
CA LYS A 116 -18.30 2.04 -8.46
C LYS A 116 -17.04 1.53 -7.74
N HIS A 117 -15.87 2.04 -8.10
CA HIS A 117 -14.55 1.54 -7.72
C HIS A 117 -13.63 2.60 -7.10
N ALA A 118 -14.10 3.82 -6.87
CA ALA A 118 -13.36 4.80 -6.08
C ALA A 118 -13.73 4.77 -4.60
N GLY A 119 -12.89 5.42 -3.80
CA GLY A 119 -13.02 5.48 -2.36
C GLY A 119 -12.29 4.35 -1.63
N VAL A 120 -12.41 4.40 -0.30
CA VAL A 120 -11.57 3.62 0.63
C VAL A 120 -11.71 2.10 0.51
N GLY A 121 -12.86 1.58 0.05
CA GLY A 121 -13.06 0.13 -0.09
C GLY A 121 -12.14 -0.50 -1.13
N TRP A 122 -12.04 0.14 -2.30
CA TRP A 122 -11.11 -0.29 -3.34
C TRP A 122 -9.67 0.01 -2.97
N GLY A 123 -9.40 1.14 -2.32
CA GLY A 123 -8.07 1.43 -1.77
C GLY A 123 -7.55 0.31 -0.88
N ARG A 124 -8.38 -0.21 0.03
CA ARG A 124 -8.04 -1.37 0.87
C ARG A 124 -7.76 -2.61 0.04
N LYS A 125 -8.66 -2.97 -0.88
CA LYS A 125 -8.51 -4.17 -1.71
C LYS A 125 -7.21 -4.13 -2.53
N ILE A 126 -6.92 -3.00 -3.16
CA ILE A 126 -5.68 -2.78 -3.94
C ILE A 126 -4.45 -2.90 -3.03
N GLY A 127 -4.45 -2.21 -1.89
CA GLY A 127 -3.32 -2.26 -0.96
C GLY A 127 -3.11 -3.67 -0.37
N MET A 128 -4.18 -4.41 -0.08
CA MET A 128 -4.11 -5.79 0.39
C MET A 128 -3.58 -6.74 -0.69
N ASP A 129 -3.99 -6.57 -1.95
CA ASP A 129 -3.43 -7.34 -3.07
C ASP A 129 -1.92 -7.08 -3.21
N LEU A 130 -1.49 -5.82 -3.06
CA LEU A 130 -0.07 -5.47 -3.08
C LEU A 130 0.66 -6.10 -1.90
N ALA A 131 0.13 -5.99 -0.68
CA ALA A 131 0.72 -6.61 0.50
C ALA A 131 0.91 -8.13 0.31
N LEU A 132 -0.10 -8.82 -0.24
CA LEU A 132 -0.02 -10.24 -0.55
C LEU A 132 1.07 -10.54 -1.59
N LYS A 133 1.22 -9.70 -2.63
CA LYS A 133 2.31 -9.81 -3.61
C LYS A 133 3.69 -9.61 -2.97
N ARG A 134 3.85 -8.66 -2.05
CA ARG A 134 5.13 -8.44 -1.34
C ARG A 134 5.54 -9.68 -0.55
N PHE A 135 4.60 -10.23 0.22
CA PHE A 135 4.83 -11.43 1.01
C PHE A 135 5.05 -12.69 0.15
N LEU A 136 4.40 -12.78 -1.02
CA LEU A 136 4.67 -13.81 -2.01
C LEU A 136 6.12 -13.76 -2.52
N GLN A 137 6.68 -12.58 -2.80
CA GLN A 137 8.08 -12.43 -3.25
C GLN A 137 9.07 -12.94 -2.20
N LEU A 138 8.71 -12.87 -0.92
CA LEU A 138 9.50 -13.38 0.20
C LEU A 138 9.18 -14.84 0.58
N ASN A 139 8.19 -15.46 -0.06
CA ASN A 139 7.65 -16.77 0.32
C ASN A 139 7.32 -16.84 1.83
N LYS A 140 6.63 -15.81 2.34
CA LYS A 140 6.41 -15.60 3.76
C LYS A 140 4.96 -15.23 4.05
N ASN A 141 4.37 -15.84 5.07
CA ASN A 141 3.12 -15.36 5.64
C ASN A 141 3.49 -14.43 6.79
N GLY A 142 3.28 -13.11 6.65
CA GLY A 142 3.66 -12.09 7.63
C GLY A 142 3.21 -12.38 9.07
N LEU A 143 3.70 -11.58 10.02
CA LEU A 143 3.40 -11.73 11.45
C LEU A 143 1.92 -11.52 11.79
#